data_AF-D7LM05-F1
#
_entry.id   AF-D7LM05-F1
#
_cell.length_a   1.000
_cell.length_b   1.000
_cell.length_c   1.000
_cell.angle_alpha   90.00
_cell.angle_beta   90.00
_cell.angle_gamma   90.00
#
_symmetry.space_group_name_H-M   'P 1'
#
loop_
_entity.id
_entity.type
_entity.pdbx_description
1 polymer ?
#
loop_
_entity_poly.entity_id
_entity_poly.type
_entity_poly.pdbx_seq_one_letter_code
_entity_poly.pdbx_strand_id
1 'polypeptide(L)'
;MLDHVSGGGFRISNELKFKKRLWMRCYSKDDVLGPDIIPIGQHYENLFDINFWHTTRFMCTLRQGPNYKHYQNFTVFKLFSMADQGGLWDWRARENGIYLKKVASEQVLNPVYMHKVFDWIN
;
A
#
# COMPACT_ATOMS: atom_id res chain seq x y z
N MET A 1 -18.83 -24.66 3.15
CA MET A 1 -17.38 -24.62 2.90
C MET A 1 -17.04 -23.15 2.74
N LEU A 2 -16.74 -22.48 3.86
CA LEU A 2 -16.36 -21.07 3.87
C LEU A 2 -14.84 -21.08 3.92
N ASP A 3 -14.19 -20.96 2.76
CA ASP A 3 -12.75 -20.80 2.70
C ASP A 3 -12.41 -19.44 3.33
N HIS A 4 -12.05 -19.49 4.61
CA HIS A 4 -11.36 -18.41 5.30
C HIS A 4 -9.98 -18.26 4.64
N VAL A 5 -9.91 -17.48 3.57
CA VAL A 5 -8.63 -17.08 2.99
C VAL A 5 -8.02 -16.05 3.94
N SER A 6 -7.04 -16.49 4.73
CA SER A 6 -6.13 -15.64 5.49
C SER A 6 -5.18 -14.92 4.54
N GLY A 7 -5.72 -13.92 3.83
CA GLY A 7 -5.02 -13.13 2.81
C GLY A 7 -4.51 -11.79 3.33
N GLY A 8 -3.32 -11.39 2.89
CA GLY A 8 -2.81 -10.04 3.01
C GLY A 8 -3.14 -9.21 1.78
N GLY A 9 -3.15 -7.89 1.92
CA GLY A 9 -3.33 -7.04 0.76
C GLY A 9 -2.90 -5.61 1.01
N PHE A 10 -2.55 -4.90 -0.05
CA PHE A 10 -2.43 -3.46 -0.01
C PHE A 10 -3.10 -2.84 -1.22
N ARG A 11 -3.70 -1.67 -0.99
CA ARG A 11 -4.26 -0.80 -2.01
C ARG A 11 -3.54 0.53 -1.94
N ILE A 12 -3.25 1.11 -3.10
CA ILE A 12 -2.68 2.46 -3.19
C ILE A 12 -3.55 3.28 -4.15
N SER A 13 -4.20 4.30 -3.60
CA SER A 13 -5.14 5.17 -4.29
C SER A 13 -4.49 6.52 -4.61
N ASN A 14 -4.70 7.02 -5.83
CA ASN A 14 -4.27 8.34 -6.23
C ASN A 14 -5.39 9.38 -5.96
N GLU A 15 -5.23 10.17 -4.89
CA GLU A 15 -6.10 11.29 -4.52
C GLU A 15 -5.41 12.64 -4.75
N LEU A 16 -4.40 12.69 -5.62
CA LEU A 16 -3.77 13.94 -6.05
C LEU A 16 -4.74 14.79 -6.86
N LYS A 17 -4.53 16.10 -6.89
CA LYS A 17 -5.38 17.04 -7.62
C LYS A 17 -4.83 17.31 -9.02
N PHE A 18 -5.56 18.09 -9.82
CA PHE A 18 -5.11 18.62 -11.11
C PHE A 18 -4.66 17.56 -12.13
N LYS A 19 -5.35 16.41 -12.16
CA LYS A 19 -5.05 15.29 -13.07
C LYS A 19 -3.63 14.72 -12.96
N LYS A 20 -2.96 14.95 -11.82
CA LYS A 20 -1.64 14.36 -11.54
C LYS A 20 -1.73 12.85 -11.59
N ARG A 21 -0.76 12.25 -12.27
CA ARG A 21 -0.58 10.81 -12.33
C ARG A 21 0.39 10.40 -11.24
N LEU A 22 0.06 9.34 -10.52
CA LEU A 22 0.90 8.76 -9.48
C LEU A 22 1.67 7.61 -10.10
N TRP A 23 3.00 7.69 -10.10
CA TRP A 23 3.84 6.56 -10.50
C TRP A 23 4.13 5.70 -9.29
N MET A 24 4.16 4.40 -9.49
CA MET A 24 4.40 3.41 -8.44
C MET A 24 5.29 2.30 -8.93
N ARG A 25 6.13 1.80 -8.04
CA ARG A 25 6.76 0.49 -8.18
C ARG A 25 6.91 -0.15 -6.81
N CYS A 26 6.55 -1.41 -6.69
CA CYS A 26 6.66 -2.17 -5.46
C CYS A 26 7.56 -3.38 -5.63
N TYR A 27 8.06 -3.88 -4.51
CA TYR A 27 8.90 -5.06 -4.46
C TYR A 27 8.67 -5.84 -3.16
N SER A 28 8.81 -7.17 -3.26
CA SER A 28 8.86 -8.11 -2.16
C SER A 28 9.93 -9.15 -2.46
N LYS A 29 11.09 -9.07 -1.80
CA LYS A 29 12.29 -9.83 -2.18
C LYS A 29 12.61 -9.65 -3.67
N ASP A 30 12.51 -10.72 -4.46
CA ASP A 30 12.81 -10.73 -5.89
C ASP A 30 11.58 -10.39 -6.75
N ASP A 31 10.38 -10.36 -6.16
CA ASP A 31 9.15 -10.03 -6.87
C ASP A 31 9.03 -8.52 -7.06
N VAL A 32 8.79 -8.10 -8.30
CA VAL A 32 8.59 -6.69 -8.67
C VAL A 32 7.17 -6.50 -9.19
N LEU A 33 6.47 -5.52 -8.63
CA LEU A 33 5.14 -5.10 -9.08
C LEU A 33 5.22 -3.70 -9.69
N GLY A 34 4.68 -3.55 -10.89
CA GLY A 34 4.84 -2.34 -11.70
C GLY A 34 6.19 -2.26 -12.43
N PRO A 35 6.59 -1.09 -12.92
CA PRO A 35 6.02 0.22 -12.60
C PRO A 35 4.65 0.49 -13.23
N ASP A 36 3.75 1.07 -12.44
CA ASP A 36 2.41 1.45 -12.86
C ASP A 36 2.18 2.95 -12.72
N ILE A 37 1.32 3.49 -13.60
CA ILE A 37 0.89 4.89 -13.56
C ILE A 37 -0.60 4.93 -13.24
N ILE A 38 -0.93 5.39 -12.03
CA ILE A 38 -2.30 5.45 -11.52
C ILE A 38 -2.89 6.82 -11.83
N PRO A 39 -3.96 6.89 -12.64
CA PRO A 39 -4.68 8.15 -12.87
C PRO A 39 -5.35 8.69 -11.61
N ILE A 40 -5.70 9.97 -11.62
CA ILE A 40 -6.47 10.60 -10.53
C ILE A 40 -7.77 9.83 -10.26
N GLY A 41 -8.08 9.56 -8.99
CA GLY A 41 -9.27 8.84 -8.55
C GLY A 41 -9.21 7.32 -8.74
N GLN A 42 -8.15 6.80 -9.36
CA GLN A 42 -7.94 5.35 -9.54
C GLN A 42 -7.03 4.78 -8.44
N HIS A 43 -6.92 3.47 -8.42
CA HIS A 43 -6.09 2.76 -7.46
C HIS A 43 -5.44 1.53 -8.09
N TYR A 44 -4.33 1.11 -7.50
CA TYR A 44 -3.72 -0.19 -7.69
C TYR A 44 -4.00 -1.03 -6.44
N GLU A 45 -4.30 -2.30 -6.61
CA GLU A 45 -4.54 -3.23 -5.52
C GLU A 45 -3.82 -4.54 -5.79
N ASN A 46 -3.15 -5.06 -4.77
CA ASN A 46 -2.55 -6.38 -4.79
C ASN A 46 -3.01 -7.16 -3.55
N LEU A 47 -3.73 -8.25 -3.80
CA LEU A 47 -4.16 -9.22 -2.81
C LEU A 47 -3.29 -10.46 -2.96
N PHE A 48 -2.85 -11.04 -1.84
CA PHE A 48 -1.93 -12.17 -1.84
C PHE A 48 -2.15 -13.03 -0.61
N ASP A 49 -1.82 -14.31 -0.74
CA ASP A 49 -1.80 -15.22 0.40
C ASP A 49 -0.54 -14.97 1.25
N ILE A 50 -0.69 -15.06 2.57
CA ILE A 50 0.46 -14.95 3.45
C ILE A 50 1.30 -16.22 3.32
N ASN A 51 2.58 -16.06 3.02
CA ASN A 51 3.49 -17.19 2.89
C ASN A 51 3.57 -18.02 4.18
N PHE A 52 3.80 -19.33 4.05
CA PHE A 52 3.91 -20.28 5.19
C PHE A 52 4.95 -19.86 6.24
N TRP A 53 5.96 -19.10 5.82
CA TRP A 53 7.02 -18.60 6.70
C TRP A 53 6.66 -17.30 7.43
N HIS A 54 5.47 -16.73 7.19
CA HIS A 54 4.95 -15.53 7.86
C HIS A 54 5.90 -14.31 7.80
N THR A 55 6.67 -14.18 6.71
CA THR A 55 7.67 -13.11 6.53
C THR A 55 7.29 -12.12 5.42
N THR A 56 6.02 -12.11 4.99
CA THR A 56 5.61 -11.34 3.81
C THR A 56 5.75 -9.83 4.07
N ARG A 57 6.47 -9.15 3.18
CA ARG A 57 6.73 -7.72 3.26
C ARG A 57 6.81 -7.12 1.86
N PHE A 58 6.00 -6.09 1.63
CA PHE A 58 6.03 -5.29 0.42
C PHE A 58 6.52 -3.88 0.71
N MET A 59 7.44 -3.39 -0.12
CA MET A 59 7.92 -2.03 -0.11
C MET A 59 7.58 -1.37 -1.44
N CYS A 60 7.18 -0.11 -1.42
CA CYS A 60 6.85 0.64 -2.62
C CYS A 60 7.57 1.97 -2.66
N THR A 61 7.87 2.40 -3.88
CA THR A 61 8.21 3.76 -4.25
C THR A 61 7.00 4.38 -4.90
N LEU A 62 6.53 5.51 -4.38
CA LEU A 62 5.54 6.36 -5.04
C LEU A 62 6.23 7.62 -5.53
N ARG A 63 5.84 8.11 -6.71
CA ARG A 63 6.33 9.38 -7.25
C ARG A 63 5.21 10.21 -7.84
N GLN A 64 5.31 11.53 -7.69
CA GLN A 64 4.36 12.49 -8.23
C GLN A 64 4.99 13.83 -8.60
N GLY A 65 4.17 14.74 -9.13
CA GLY A 65 4.57 16.07 -9.58
C GLY A 65 5.22 16.09 -10.97
N PRO A 66 5.63 17.27 -11.46
CA PRO A 66 6.31 17.41 -12.73
C PRO A 66 7.56 16.53 -12.77
N ASN A 67 7.69 15.72 -13.82
CA ASN A 67 8.79 14.77 -14.00
C ASN A 67 8.99 13.77 -12.84
N TYR A 68 7.93 13.52 -12.03
CA TYR A 68 8.00 12.60 -10.90
C TYR A 68 9.07 12.95 -9.87
N LYS A 69 9.36 14.25 -9.71
CA LYS A 69 10.42 14.74 -8.81
C LYS A 69 10.16 14.39 -7.35
N HIS A 70 8.90 14.46 -6.92
CA HIS A 70 8.55 14.17 -5.54
C HIS A 70 8.37 12.66 -5.37
N TYR A 71 8.99 12.08 -4.35
CA TYR A 71 8.92 10.64 -4.14
C TYR A 71 8.82 10.27 -2.67
N GLN A 72 8.44 9.02 -2.42
CA GLN A 72 8.54 8.41 -1.10
C GLN A 72 8.73 6.90 -1.23
N ASN A 73 9.65 6.36 -0.42
CA ASN A 73 9.89 4.93 -0.29
C ASN A 73 9.39 4.48 1.08
N PHE A 74 8.53 3.46 1.12
CA PHE A 74 7.97 2.99 2.39
C PHE A 74 7.48 1.53 2.30
N THR A 75 7.25 0.94 3.46
CA THR A 75 6.68 -0.41 3.57
C THR A 75 5.16 -0.31 3.50
N VAL A 76 4.56 -0.83 2.43
CA VAL A 76 3.10 -0.80 2.23
C VAL A 76 2.39 -1.92 2.95
N PHE A 77 3.09 -3.02 3.19
CA PHE A 77 2.57 -4.16 3.94
C PHE A 77 3.73 -4.88 4.62
N LYS A 78 3.51 -5.29 5.87
CA LYS A 78 4.40 -6.18 6.59
C LYS A 78 3.59 -6.95 7.61
N LEU A 79 3.76 -8.26 7.62
CA LEU A 79 3.19 -9.10 8.68
C LEU A 79 3.89 -8.79 10.02
N PHE A 80 3.11 -8.51 11.06
CA PHE A 80 3.68 -8.15 12.37
C PHE A 80 3.93 -9.32 13.30
N SER A 81 3.11 -10.38 13.24
CA SER A 81 3.26 -11.57 14.09
C SER A 81 2.59 -12.79 13.44
N MET A 82 2.81 -13.98 14.00
CA MET A 82 2.10 -15.20 13.55
C MET A 82 0.58 -15.15 13.81
N ALA A 83 0.13 -14.29 14.72
CA ALA A 83 -1.30 -14.07 14.98
C ALA A 83 -1.92 -13.04 14.02
N ASP A 84 -1.09 -12.28 13.29
CA ASP A 84 -1.53 -11.34 12.26
C ASP A 84 -1.88 -12.15 11.02
N GLN A 85 -3.16 -12.23 10.68
CA GLN A 85 -3.63 -12.91 9.46
C GLN A 85 -3.70 -11.93 8.28
N GLY A 86 -3.20 -10.71 8.43
CA GLY A 86 -3.12 -9.73 7.37
C GLY A 86 -4.39 -8.90 7.23
N GLY A 87 -4.95 -8.81 6.02
CA GLY A 87 -6.00 -7.86 5.66
C GLY A 87 -5.49 -6.67 4.84
N LEU A 88 -6.44 -5.91 4.29
CA LEU A 88 -6.16 -4.85 3.31
C LEU A 88 -5.69 -3.56 3.98
N TRP A 89 -4.48 -3.12 3.63
CA TRP A 89 -3.94 -1.82 4.02
C TRP A 89 -4.20 -0.79 2.91
N ASP A 90 -5.05 0.19 3.17
CA ASP A 90 -5.45 1.23 2.21
C ASP A 90 -4.55 2.46 2.36
N TRP A 91 -3.69 2.67 1.37
CA TRP A 91 -2.80 3.81 1.26
C TRP A 91 -3.35 4.84 0.29
N ARG A 92 -3.26 6.13 0.66
CA ARG A 92 -3.78 7.23 -0.16
C ARG A 92 -2.75 8.32 -0.37
N ALA A 93 -2.36 8.51 -1.62
CA ALA A 93 -1.46 9.57 -2.05
C ALA A 93 -2.23 10.88 -2.23
N ARG A 94 -1.90 11.88 -1.42
CA ARG A 94 -2.50 13.22 -1.43
C ARG A 94 -1.43 14.29 -1.64
N GLU A 95 -1.85 15.51 -1.95
CA GLU A 95 -0.95 16.64 -2.21
C GLU A 95 0.07 16.86 -1.09
N ASN A 96 -0.36 16.74 0.17
CA ASN A 96 0.45 17.01 1.35
C ASN A 96 1.12 15.77 1.96
N GLY A 97 0.99 14.59 1.36
CA GLY A 97 1.61 13.37 1.88
C GLY A 97 0.85 12.09 1.58
N ILE A 98 1.25 11.03 2.27
CA ILE A 98 0.72 9.68 2.10
C ILE A 98 0.03 9.26 3.40
N TYR A 99 -1.20 8.80 3.26
CA TYR A 99 -2.08 8.41 4.36
C TYR A 99 -2.29 6.90 4.40
N LEU A 100 -2.52 6.36 5.59
CA LEU A 100 -2.82 4.96 5.82
C LEU A 100 -4.14 4.81 6.56
N LYS A 101 -4.94 3.86 6.12
CA LYS A 101 -6.06 3.28 6.85
C LYS A 101 -5.92 1.76 6.86
N LYS A 102 -6.08 1.15 8.03
CA LYS A 102 -6.24 -0.30 8.18
C LYS A 102 -7.62 -0.55 8.77
N VAL A 103 -8.47 -1.25 8.03
CA VAL A 103 -9.84 -1.53 8.47
C VAL A 103 -9.79 -2.63 9.54
N ALA A 104 -10.52 -2.45 10.62
CA ALA A 104 -10.71 -3.50 11.61
C ALA A 104 -11.40 -4.69 10.93
N SER A 105 -10.74 -5.84 10.98
CA SER A 105 -11.27 -7.12 10.57
C SER A 105 -10.66 -8.17 11.50
N GLU A 106 -11.23 -9.38 11.54
CA GLU A 106 -10.67 -10.49 12.32
C GLU A 106 -9.20 -10.77 11.97
N GLN A 107 -8.76 -10.34 10.79
CA GLN A 107 -7.41 -10.56 10.27
C GLN A 107 -6.41 -9.45 10.66
N VAL A 108 -6.88 -8.25 11.05
CA VAL A 108 -6.03 -7.07 11.32
C VAL A 108 -5.91 -6.81 12.82
N LEU A 109 -4.73 -7.07 13.40
CA LEU A 109 -4.48 -6.88 14.84
C LEU A 109 -4.35 -5.40 15.28
N ASN A 110 -4.07 -4.48 14.35
CA ASN A 110 -3.82 -3.07 14.66
C ASN A 110 -4.57 -2.11 13.70
N PRO A 111 -5.91 -2.06 13.76
CA PRO A 111 -6.66 -1.15 12.91
C PRO A 111 -6.32 0.30 13.22
N VAL A 112 -6.30 1.12 12.17
CA VAL A 112 -6.03 2.55 12.28
C VAL A 112 -6.99 3.31 11.39
N TYR A 113 -7.57 4.37 11.94
CA TYR A 113 -8.27 5.37 11.14
C TYR A 113 -7.31 6.06 10.19
N MET A 114 -7.87 6.67 9.13
CA MET A 114 -7.10 7.38 8.13
C MET A 114 -6.25 8.48 8.77
N HIS A 115 -4.93 8.34 8.70
CA HIS A 115 -4.00 9.34 9.21
C HIS A 115 -2.80 9.47 8.27
N LYS A 116 -2.14 10.62 8.30
CA LYS A 116 -0.93 10.87 7.51
C LYS A 116 0.24 10.14 8.14
N VAL A 117 1.01 9.41 7.33
CA VAL A 117 2.19 8.67 7.78
C VAL A 117 3.47 9.29 7.23
N PHE A 118 3.44 9.75 5.98
CA PHE A 118 4.62 10.29 5.32
C PHE A 118 4.34 11.64 4.65
N ASP A 119 5.34 12.50 4.67
CA ASP A 119 5.49 13.63 3.76
C ASP A 119 6.14 13.18 2.44
N TRP A 120 6.00 13.99 1.39
CA TRP A 120 6.74 13.78 0.15
C TRP A 120 8.18 14.28 0.29
N ILE A 121 9.15 13.53 -0.24
CA ILE A 121 10.53 13.98 -0.41
C ILE A 121 10.65 14.72 -1.75
N ASN A 122 11.51 15.72 -1.83
CA ASN A 122 11.79 16.53 -3.03
C ASN A 122 12.95 16.00 -3.86
#